data_AF-A0A6C1QQN9-F1
#
_entry.id   AF-A0A6C1QQN9-F1
#
_cell.length_a   1.000
_cell.length_b   1.000
_cell.length_c   1.000
_cell.angle_alpha   90.00
_cell.angle_beta   90.00
_cell.angle_gamma   90.00
#
_symmetry.space_group_name_H-M   'P 1'
#
loop_
_entity.id
_entity.type
_entity.pdbx_description
1 polymer ?
#
loop_
_entity_poly.entity_id
_entity_poly.type
_entity_poly.pdbx_seq_one_letter_code
_entity_poly.pdbx_strand_id
1 'polypeptide(L)'
;MFFNRALSIVKFTKASAIFGVGMKDEYYRFAVRGVSLERATGRCRLLLDSREVGDTLSIDVAPHKAGEIILRANGMEADPDDLLDLFFRAHSFRPMYVQIGGPEIDHRHAQLHYRERARRYQLDLSAEQAVPFAARMGVPVFVHSRAVAPWALQPGVSTARHEVLPVPASA
;
A
#
# COMPACT_ATOMS: atom_id res chain seq x y z
N MET A 1 -18.58 5.81 27.96
CA MET A 1 -17.34 5.00 27.92
C MET A 1 -16.53 5.43 26.71
N PHE A 2 -15.44 6.17 26.89
CA PHE A 2 -14.56 6.56 25.79
C PHE A 2 -13.56 5.43 25.52
N PHE A 3 -13.58 4.91 24.29
CA PHE A 3 -12.66 3.86 23.82
C PHE A 3 -11.27 4.44 23.61
N ASN A 4 -10.30 4.04 24.45
CA ASN A 4 -8.87 4.18 24.12
C ASN A 4 -8.52 3.14 23.03
N ARG A 5 -8.84 3.44 21.77
CA ARG A 5 -8.28 2.70 20.62
C ARG A 5 -6.86 3.20 20.38
N ALA A 6 -5.90 2.60 21.08
CA ALA A 6 -4.49 2.79 20.76
C ALA A 6 -4.21 2.23 19.36
N LEU A 7 -3.94 3.13 18.41
CA LEU A 7 -3.43 2.79 17.08
C LEU A 7 -1.92 2.99 17.11
N SER A 8 -1.18 1.94 16.77
CA SER A 8 0.27 2.03 16.59
C SER A 8 0.59 2.30 15.13
N ILE A 9 1.38 3.32 14.78
CA ILE A 9 1.83 3.56 13.39
C ILE A 9 3.34 3.38 13.28
N VAL A 10 3.79 2.47 12.41
CA VAL A 10 5.19 2.41 12.00
C VAL A 10 5.35 3.29 10.76
N LYS A 11 6.06 4.42 10.89
CA LYS A 11 6.38 5.31 9.76
C LYS A 11 7.66 4.85 9.08
N PHE A 12 7.65 4.79 7.76
CA PHE A 12 8.85 4.48 6.99
C PHE A 12 9.73 5.72 6.84
N THR A 13 11.01 5.58 7.18
CA THR A 13 12.03 6.65 7.07
C THR A 13 12.39 6.96 5.62
N LYS A 14 12.20 6.01 4.71
CA LYS A 14 12.22 6.21 3.26
C LYS A 14 10.83 5.97 2.70
N ALA A 15 10.06 7.03 2.50
CA ALA A 15 8.92 6.94 1.58
C ALA A 15 9.50 6.64 0.19
N SER A 16 9.18 5.47 -0.37
CA SER A 16 9.59 5.06 -1.71
C SER A 16 8.96 5.99 -2.75
N ALA A 17 9.54 7.18 -2.94
CA ALA A 17 9.14 8.14 -3.95
C ALA A 17 9.71 7.69 -5.31
N ILE A 18 9.04 6.73 -5.95
CA ILE A 18 9.46 6.17 -7.24
C ILE A 18 8.79 6.93 -8.39
N PHE A 19 9.43 8.01 -8.81
CA PHE A 19 9.00 8.87 -9.92
C PHE A 19 9.11 8.13 -11.27
N GLY A 20 8.14 8.32 -12.18
CA GLY A 20 8.38 7.99 -13.59
C GLY A 20 7.21 7.52 -14.48
N VAL A 21 5.96 7.46 -14.00
CA VAL A 21 4.83 7.11 -14.88
C VAL A 21 3.83 8.26 -14.88
N GLY A 22 3.74 8.98 -16.01
CA GLY A 22 2.65 9.94 -16.25
C GLY A 22 1.36 9.19 -16.52
N MET A 23 0.42 9.26 -15.58
CA MET A 23 -0.95 8.76 -15.78
C MET A 23 -1.87 9.92 -16.17
N LYS A 24 -3.01 9.59 -16.80
CA LYS A 24 -4.05 10.58 -17.13
C LYS A 24 -4.45 11.36 -15.87
N ASP A 25 -4.89 12.61 -16.05
CA ASP A 25 -5.29 13.55 -14.98
C ASP A 25 -6.38 13.03 -14.02
N GLU A 26 -6.96 11.86 -14.33
CA GLU A 26 -8.00 11.21 -13.54
C GLU A 26 -7.46 10.40 -12.36
N TYR A 27 -6.15 10.26 -12.19
CA TYR A 27 -5.55 9.46 -11.12
C TYR A 27 -4.55 10.25 -10.29
N TYR A 28 -4.60 10.03 -8.97
CA TYR A 28 -3.64 10.57 -8.04
C TYR A 28 -2.66 9.52 -7.59
N ARG A 29 -1.42 9.95 -7.40
CA ARG A 29 -0.37 9.06 -6.92
C ARG A 29 -0.37 8.97 -5.40
N PHE A 30 -0.26 7.75 -4.90
CA PHE A 30 -0.13 7.45 -3.48
C PHE A 30 1.16 6.67 -3.19
N ALA A 31 1.75 6.97 -2.03
CA ALA A 31 2.89 6.26 -1.50
C ALA A 31 2.51 5.60 -0.17
N VAL A 32 3.02 4.39 0.06
CA VAL A 32 2.85 3.72 1.36
C VAL A 32 3.70 4.45 2.39
N ARG A 33 3.05 5.09 3.36
CA ARG A 33 3.69 5.85 4.44
C ARG A 33 4.05 4.98 5.63
N GLY A 34 3.24 3.97 5.88
CA GLY A 34 3.39 3.17 7.09
C GLY A 34 2.32 2.11 7.24
N VAL A 35 2.42 1.40 8.34
CA VAL A 35 1.44 0.40 8.77
C VAL A 35 0.84 0.88 10.10
N SER A 36 -0.46 0.72 10.24
CA SER A 36 -1.18 0.93 11.48
C SER A 36 -1.69 -0.40 12.05
N LEU A 37 -1.67 -0.56 13.37
CA LEU A 37 -2.23 -1.71 14.09
C LEU A 37 -3.24 -1.21 15.12
N GLU A 38 -4.49 -1.64 15.00
CA GLU A 38 -5.55 -1.38 15.96
C GLU A 38 -5.49 -2.41 17.09
N ARG A 39 -4.99 -2.01 18.28
CA ARG A 39 -4.75 -2.96 19.39
C ARG A 39 -6.00 -3.70 19.84
N ALA A 40 -7.17 -3.06 19.79
CA ALA A 40 -8.42 -3.65 20.24
C ALA A 40 -8.91 -4.80 19.34
N THR A 41 -8.60 -4.75 18.04
CA THR A 41 -9.15 -5.67 17.04
C THR A 41 -8.07 -6.52 16.39
N GLY A 42 -6.79 -6.17 16.56
CA GLY A 42 -5.68 -6.76 15.82
C GLY A 42 -5.67 -6.39 14.34
N ARG A 43 -6.53 -5.46 13.87
CA ARG A 43 -6.61 -5.09 12.46
C ARG A 43 -5.39 -4.28 12.06
N CYS A 44 -4.67 -4.77 11.05
CA CYS A 44 -3.58 -4.05 10.42
C CYS A 44 -4.10 -3.26 9.21
N ARG A 45 -3.62 -2.03 9.03
CA ARG A 45 -3.90 -1.24 7.82
C ARG A 45 -2.62 -0.65 7.26
N LEU A 46 -2.47 -0.62 5.94
CA LEU A 46 -1.47 0.24 5.32
C LEU A 46 -2.03 1.63 5.13
N LEU A 47 -1.18 2.62 5.39
CA LEU A 47 -1.50 4.03 5.20
C LEU A 47 -0.85 4.51 3.91
N LEU A 48 -1.67 5.04 3.02
CA LEU A 48 -1.30 5.56 1.71
C LEU A 48 -1.45 7.08 1.75
N ASP A 49 -0.37 7.82 1.53
CA ASP A 49 -0.42 9.28 1.47
C ASP A 49 -0.18 9.77 0.05
N SER A 50 -0.93 10.80 -0.36
CA SER A 50 -0.67 11.55 -1.58
C SER A 50 -0.23 12.96 -1.25
N ARG A 51 0.87 13.40 -1.87
CA ARG A 51 1.29 14.81 -1.82
C ARG A 51 0.47 15.70 -2.75
N GLU A 52 -0.20 15.12 -3.75
CA GLU A 52 -0.94 15.84 -4.77
C GLU A 52 -2.29 16.33 -4.21
N VAL A 53 -2.99 15.47 -3.48
CA VAL A 53 -4.31 15.78 -2.90
C VAL A 53 -4.31 16.00 -1.40
N GLY A 54 -3.20 15.72 -0.71
CA GLY A 54 -3.10 15.89 0.74
C GLY A 54 -3.91 14.87 1.56
N ASP A 55 -4.48 13.85 0.91
CA ASP A 55 -5.27 12.81 1.54
C ASP A 55 -4.43 11.62 2.01
N THR A 56 -4.92 10.97 3.07
CA THR A 56 -4.46 9.66 3.55
C THR A 56 -5.56 8.64 3.36
N LEU A 57 -5.26 7.58 2.62
CA LEU A 57 -6.13 6.41 2.46
C LEU A 57 -5.62 5.27 3.34
N SER A 58 -6.52 4.38 3.75
CA SER A 58 -6.13 3.17 4.48
C SER A 58 -6.66 1.93 3.82
N ILE A 59 -5.85 0.87 3.82
CA ILE A 59 -6.27 -0.44 3.34
C ILE A 59 -6.05 -1.50 4.41
N ASP A 60 -7.08 -2.28 4.70
CA ASP A 60 -6.97 -3.43 5.59
C ASP A 60 -6.02 -4.45 4.96
N VAL A 61 -5.12 -5.00 5.77
CA VAL A 61 -4.16 -6.01 5.35
C VAL A 61 -4.02 -7.09 6.41
N ALA A 62 -3.70 -8.31 5.97
CA ALA A 62 -3.36 -9.37 6.90
C ALA A 62 -2.09 -9.02 7.70
N PRO A 63 -2.01 -9.40 8.99
CA PRO A 63 -0.86 -9.07 9.84
C PRO A 63 0.51 -9.51 9.28
N HIS A 64 0.59 -10.67 8.63
CA HIS A 64 1.84 -11.15 8.01
C HIS A 64 2.31 -10.21 6.89
N LYS A 65 1.42 -9.76 5.99
CA LYS A 65 1.75 -8.79 4.93
C LYS A 65 2.22 -7.46 5.51
N ALA A 66 1.59 -7.01 6.59
CA ALA A 66 2.02 -5.81 7.32
C ALA A 66 3.46 -5.96 7.86
N GLY A 67 3.78 -7.11 8.45
CA GLY A 67 5.12 -7.43 8.94
C GLY A 67 6.17 -7.42 7.83
N GLU A 68 5.91 -8.08 6.69
CA GLU A 68 6.81 -8.09 5.54
C GLU A 68 7.15 -6.69 5.03
N ILE A 69 6.14 -5.80 4.96
CA ILE A 69 6.33 -4.43 4.48
C ILE A 69 7.18 -3.64 5.48
N ILE A 70 6.97 -3.82 6.79
CA ILE A 70 7.82 -3.22 7.82
C ILE A 70 9.26 -3.70 7.64
N LEU A 71 9.49 -5.00 7.46
CA LEU A 71 10.83 -5.54 7.24
C LEU A 71 11.49 -4.91 6.01
N ARG A 72 10.80 -4.93 4.86
CA ARG A 72 11.30 -4.35 3.60
C ARG A 72 11.58 -2.85 3.71
N ALA A 73 10.73 -2.08 4.38
CA ALA A 73 10.93 -0.66 4.58
C ALA A 73 12.18 -0.34 5.42
N ASN A 74 12.62 -1.27 6.26
CA ASN A 74 13.84 -1.18 7.05
C ASN A 74 15.06 -1.81 6.36
N GLY A 75 14.95 -2.16 5.07
CA GLY A 75 16.03 -2.79 4.32
C GLY A 75 16.28 -4.25 4.68
N MET A 76 15.38 -4.87 5.45
CA MET A 76 15.43 -6.30 5.74
C MET A 76 14.68 -7.08 4.66
N GLU A 77 15.21 -8.25 4.30
CA GLU A 77 14.47 -9.18 3.45
C GLU A 77 13.51 -9.99 4.33
N ALA A 78 12.23 -9.94 3.98
CA ALA A 78 11.31 -11.00 4.39
C ALA A 78 11.46 -12.16 3.41
N ASP A 79 11.39 -13.39 3.91
CA ASP A 79 11.30 -14.57 3.04
C ASP A 79 10.08 -14.42 2.12
N PRO A 80 10.23 -14.73 0.82
CA PRO A 80 9.16 -14.59 -0.14
C PRO A 80 8.13 -15.72 0.06
N ASP A 81 7.25 -15.56 1.04
CA ASP A 81 6.11 -16.46 1.25
C ASP A 81 4.94 -16.17 0.27
N ASP A 82 5.01 -15.07 -0.48
CA ASP A 82 3.99 -14.71 -1.47
C ASP A 82 4.30 -15.33 -2.84
N LEU A 83 3.47 -16.31 -3.23
CA LEU A 83 3.54 -17.00 -4.52
C LEU A 83 3.53 -16.02 -5.71
N LEU A 84 2.91 -14.85 -5.58
CA LEU A 84 2.90 -13.85 -6.65
C LEU A 84 4.28 -13.21 -6.84
N ASP A 85 5.01 -12.92 -5.76
CA ASP A 85 6.38 -12.39 -5.85
C ASP A 85 7.30 -13.45 -6.46
N LEU A 86 7.22 -14.69 -5.98
CA LEU A 86 7.96 -15.82 -6.54
C LEU A 86 7.68 -16.01 -8.03
N PHE A 87 6.42 -15.96 -8.44
CA PHE A 87 6.03 -16.07 -9.85
C PHE A 87 6.64 -14.94 -10.70
N PHE A 88 6.56 -13.70 -10.24
CA PHE A 88 7.13 -12.56 -10.97
C PHE A 88 8.65 -12.66 -11.11
N ARG A 89 9.35 -13.07 -10.04
CA ARG A 89 10.81 -13.29 -10.06
C ARG A 89 11.19 -14.42 -10.99
N ALA A 90 10.51 -15.57 -10.89
CA ALA A 90 10.81 -16.76 -11.70
C ALA A 90 10.64 -16.50 -13.20
N HIS A 91 9.68 -15.67 -13.58
CA HIS A 91 9.38 -15.37 -14.99
C HIS A 91 9.95 -14.03 -15.49
N SER A 92 10.81 -13.37 -14.70
CA SER A 92 11.39 -12.05 -15.04
C SER A 92 10.34 -10.98 -15.39
N PHE A 93 9.15 -11.08 -14.78
CA PHE A 93 8.14 -10.05 -14.90
C PHE A 93 8.55 -8.86 -14.05
N ARG A 94 8.45 -7.66 -14.64
CA ARG A 94 8.79 -6.41 -13.96
C ARG A 94 7.50 -5.65 -13.65
N PRO A 95 7.07 -5.60 -12.38
CA PRO A 95 5.99 -4.71 -11.95
C PRO A 95 6.30 -3.28 -12.36
N MET A 96 5.28 -2.54 -12.79
CA MET A 96 5.41 -1.14 -13.19
C MET A 96 4.68 -0.23 -12.21
N TYR A 97 3.41 -0.51 -11.94
CA TYR A 97 2.56 0.26 -11.03
C TYR A 97 1.27 -0.50 -10.75
N VAL A 98 0.56 -0.08 -9.70
CA VAL A 98 -0.80 -0.54 -9.40
C VAL A 98 -1.78 0.59 -9.64
N GLN A 99 -2.90 0.30 -10.29
CA GLN A 99 -4.06 1.20 -10.38
C GLN A 99 -5.16 0.69 -9.46
N ILE A 100 -5.87 1.59 -8.80
CA ILE A 100 -7.01 1.26 -7.94
C ILE A 100 -8.22 2.07 -8.40
N GLY A 101 -9.35 1.38 -8.52
CA GLY A 101 -10.57 1.94 -9.07
C GLY A 101 -10.57 2.02 -10.59
N GLY A 102 -11.55 2.74 -11.10
CA GLY A 102 -11.86 2.87 -12.51
C GLY A 102 -13.21 3.56 -12.69
N PRO A 103 -13.83 3.48 -13.89
CA PRO A 103 -15.09 4.15 -14.19
C PRO A 103 -16.24 3.79 -13.23
N GLU A 104 -16.22 2.57 -12.70
CA GLU A 104 -17.27 2.04 -11.81
C GLU A 104 -17.07 2.35 -10.32
N ILE A 105 -16.05 3.13 -9.95
CA ILE A 105 -15.77 3.59 -8.57
C ILE A 105 -15.70 2.42 -7.54
N ASP A 106 -15.04 1.32 -7.90
CA ASP A 106 -14.73 0.26 -6.94
C ASP A 106 -13.29 0.36 -6.44
N HIS A 107 -13.11 0.89 -5.22
CA HIS A 107 -11.81 1.01 -4.55
C HIS A 107 -11.26 -0.34 -4.06
N ARG A 108 -12.04 -1.43 -4.14
CA ARG A 108 -11.58 -2.80 -3.83
C ARG A 108 -10.92 -3.46 -5.01
N HIS A 109 -11.19 -2.98 -6.22
CA HIS A 109 -10.59 -3.49 -7.45
C HIS A 109 -9.29 -2.76 -7.75
N ALA A 110 -8.25 -3.53 -8.09
CA ALA A 110 -6.96 -3.01 -8.46
C ALA A 110 -6.38 -3.76 -9.67
N GLN A 111 -5.60 -3.05 -10.49
CA GLN A 111 -4.90 -3.61 -11.63
C GLN A 111 -3.40 -3.44 -11.44
N LEU A 112 -2.67 -4.55 -11.39
CA LEU A 112 -1.22 -4.56 -11.43
C LEU A 112 -0.77 -4.51 -12.89
N HIS A 113 -0.10 -3.44 -13.28
CA HIS A 113 0.53 -3.34 -14.59
C HIS A 113 1.97 -3.81 -14.50
N TYR A 114 2.37 -4.66 -15.43
CA TYR A 114 3.70 -5.23 -15.47
C TYR A 114 4.17 -5.40 -16.91
N ARG A 115 5.47 -5.62 -17.08
CA ARG A 115 6.07 -5.91 -18.37
C ARG A 115 6.81 -7.23 -18.36
N GLU A 116 6.78 -7.87 -19.52
CA GLU A 116 7.68 -8.95 -19.89
C GLU A 116 8.34 -8.52 -21.20
N ARG A 117 9.67 -8.33 -21.17
CA ARG A 117 10.43 -7.78 -22.30
C ARG A 117 9.82 -6.43 -22.76
N ALA A 118 9.33 -6.37 -24.00
CA ALA A 118 8.72 -5.18 -24.59
C ALA A 118 7.18 -5.15 -24.47
N ARG A 119 6.55 -6.23 -23.98
CA ARG A 119 5.09 -6.34 -23.88
C ARG A 119 4.62 -5.91 -22.51
N ARG A 120 3.48 -5.21 -22.49
CA ARG A 120 2.79 -4.76 -21.27
C ARG A 120 1.58 -5.64 -21.05
N TYR A 121 1.35 -5.99 -19.80
CA TYR A 121 0.25 -6.82 -19.36
C TYR A 121 -0.38 -6.19 -18.12
N GLN A 122 -1.58 -6.67 -17.81
CA GLN A 122 -2.33 -6.27 -16.63
C GLN A 122 -2.83 -7.54 -15.92
N LEU A 123 -2.84 -7.50 -14.60
CA LEU A 123 -3.38 -8.54 -13.74
C LEU A 123 -4.39 -7.89 -12.78
N ASP A 124 -5.62 -8.37 -12.82
CA ASP A 124 -6.66 -7.94 -11.90
C ASP A 124 -6.45 -8.58 -10.53
N LEU A 125 -6.47 -7.75 -9.49
CA LEU A 125 -6.25 -8.11 -8.10
C LEU A 125 -7.25 -7.34 -7.21
N SER A 126 -7.43 -7.80 -5.98
CA SER A 126 -8.01 -6.90 -4.98
C SER A 126 -6.98 -5.85 -4.55
N ALA A 127 -7.44 -4.67 -4.13
CA ALA A 127 -6.57 -3.65 -3.58
C ALA A 127 -5.75 -4.19 -2.38
N GLU A 128 -6.35 -5.07 -1.56
CA GLU A 128 -5.73 -5.72 -0.39
C GLU A 128 -4.59 -6.69 -0.78
N GLN A 129 -4.55 -7.12 -2.04
CA GLN A 129 -3.44 -7.88 -2.61
C GLN A 129 -2.44 -6.95 -3.30
N ALA A 130 -2.93 -6.03 -4.13
CA ALA A 130 -2.11 -5.19 -4.99
C ALA A 130 -1.28 -4.15 -4.22
N VAL A 131 -1.85 -3.51 -3.19
CA VAL A 131 -1.15 -2.46 -2.43
C VAL A 131 0.03 -3.03 -1.63
N PRO A 132 -0.12 -4.12 -0.85
CA PRO A 132 1.03 -4.77 -0.21
C PRO A 132 2.10 -5.20 -1.21
N PHE A 133 1.68 -5.76 -2.35
CA PHE A 133 2.61 -6.16 -3.40
C PHE A 133 3.39 -4.96 -3.95
N ALA A 134 2.70 -3.85 -4.25
CA ALA A 134 3.33 -2.61 -4.70
C ALA A 134 4.31 -2.05 -3.68
N ALA A 135 3.95 -2.09 -2.39
CA ALA A 135 4.80 -1.66 -1.28
C ALA A 135 6.12 -2.46 -1.26
N ARG A 136 6.04 -3.80 -1.35
CA ARG A 136 7.21 -4.69 -1.32
C ARG A 136 8.08 -4.54 -2.56
N MET A 137 7.46 -4.44 -3.74
CA MET A 137 8.17 -4.32 -5.01
C MET A 137 8.70 -2.92 -5.29
N GLY A 138 8.36 -1.94 -4.46
CA GLY A 138 8.69 -0.54 -4.70
C GLY A 138 8.12 -0.08 -6.04
N VAL A 139 6.82 -0.22 -6.26
CA VAL A 139 6.15 0.38 -7.43
C VAL A 139 5.07 1.35 -6.98
N PRO A 140 4.83 2.43 -7.74
CA PRO A 140 3.83 3.42 -7.38
C PRO A 140 2.41 2.85 -7.41
N VAL A 141 1.58 3.35 -6.49
CA VAL A 141 0.13 3.10 -6.47
C VAL A 141 -0.57 4.35 -6.98
N PHE A 142 -1.50 4.17 -7.91
CA PHE A 142 -2.33 5.23 -8.45
C PHE A 142 -3.78 4.93 -8.12
N VAL A 143 -4.48 5.92 -7.58
CA VAL A 143 -5.89 5.79 -7.20
C VAL A 143 -6.69 6.73 -8.07
N HIS A 144 -7.75 6.21 -8.67
CA HIS A 144 -8.65 7.03 -9.47
C HIS A 144 -9.24 8.15 -8.60
N SER A 145 -9.22 9.39 -9.09
CA SER A 145 -9.68 10.61 -8.41
C SER A 145 -11.07 10.45 -7.78
N ARG A 146 -12.02 9.89 -8.54
CA ARG A 146 -13.38 9.58 -8.07
C ARG A 146 -13.45 8.56 -6.93
N ALA A 147 -12.44 7.71 -6.77
CA ALA A 147 -12.37 6.73 -5.70
C ALA A 147 -11.73 7.30 -4.41
N VAL A 148 -11.01 8.43 -4.48
CA VAL A 148 -10.29 8.99 -3.32
C VAL A 148 -11.25 9.45 -2.22
N ALA A 149 -12.18 10.35 -2.52
CA ALA A 149 -13.09 10.89 -1.51
C ALA A 149 -13.97 9.81 -0.84
N PRO A 150 -14.61 8.87 -1.58
CA PRO A 150 -15.36 7.78 -0.96
C PRO A 150 -14.52 6.86 -0.08
N TRP A 151 -13.24 6.66 -0.44
CA TRP A 151 -12.32 5.82 0.32
C TRP A 151 -11.80 6.54 1.58
N ALA A 152 -11.46 7.82 1.48
CA ALA A 152 -11.02 8.63 2.62
C ALA A 152 -12.08 8.71 3.74
N LEU A 153 -13.37 8.63 3.38
CA LEU A 153 -14.49 8.67 4.32
C LEU A 153 -14.69 7.35 5.11
N GLN A 154 -13.90 6.30 4.86
CA GLN A 154 -14.06 5.03 5.58
C GLN A 154 -13.62 5.15 7.05
N PRO A 155 -14.47 4.71 8.00
CA PRO A 155 -14.17 4.82 9.44
C PRO A 155 -12.97 3.94 9.81
N GLY A 156 -11.92 4.56 10.36
CA GLY A 156 -10.72 3.84 10.81
C GLY A 156 -9.42 4.64 10.78
N VAL A 157 -9.39 5.76 10.04
CA VAL A 157 -8.26 6.70 10.04
C VAL A 157 -8.57 7.86 10.97
N SER A 158 -8.31 7.68 12.27
CA SER A 158 -8.27 8.83 13.18
C SER A 158 -7.05 9.68 12.83
N THR A 159 -7.20 11.00 12.71
CA THR A 159 -6.08 11.95 12.60
C THR A 159 -5.41 12.25 13.95
N ALA A 160 -5.90 11.65 15.04
CA ALA A 160 -5.35 11.84 16.38
C ALA A 160 -3.92 11.29 16.49
N ARG A 161 -3.10 11.89 17.36
CA ARG A 161 -1.70 11.49 17.60
C ARG A 161 -1.59 9.99 17.90
N HIS A 162 -0.93 9.28 17.00
CA HIS A 162 -0.71 7.84 17.06
C HIS A 162 0.59 7.50 17.78
N GLU A 163 0.57 6.40 18.52
CA GLU A 163 1.77 5.86 19.16
C GLU A 163 2.64 5.26 18.05
N VAL A 164 3.80 5.84 17.79
CA VAL A 164 4.71 5.28 16.77
C VAL A 164 5.54 4.21 17.44
N LEU A 165 5.27 2.94 17.14
CA LEU A 165 6.17 1.88 17.60
C LEU A 165 7.51 2.02 16.85
N PRO A 166 8.63 2.19 17.57
CA PRO A 166 9.94 2.20 16.95
C PRO A 166 10.20 0.84 16.30
N VAL A 167 10.80 0.86 15.12
CA VAL A 167 11.38 -0.36 14.56
C VAL A 167 12.52 -0.77 15.50
N PRO A 168 12.54 -2.00 16.04
CA PRO A 168 13.68 -2.45 16.82
C PRO A 168 14.93 -2.35 15.96
N ALA A 169 15.93 -1.61 16.44
CA ALA A 169 17.25 -1.58 15.83
C ALA A 169 17.79 -3.02 15.86
N SER A 170 18.27 -3.52 14.72
CA SER A 170 18.96 -4.81 14.66
C SER A 170 20.11 -4.81 15.66
N ALA A 171 20.06 -5.74 16.62
CA ALA A 171 21.13 -6.03 17.55
C ALA A 171 22.23 -6.86 16.87
#